data_AF-E5G561-F1
#
_entry.id   AF-E5G561-F1
#
_cell.length_a   1.000
_cell.length_b   1.000
_cell.length_c   1.000
_cell.angle_alpha   90.00
_cell.angle_beta   90.00
_cell.angle_gamma   90.00
#
_symmetry.space_group_name_H-M   'P 1'
#
loop_
_entity.id
_entity.type
_entity.pdbx_description
1 polymer ?
#
loop_
_entity_poly.entity_id
_entity_poly.type
_entity_poly.pdbx_seq_one_letter_code
_entity_poly.pdbx_strand_id
1 'polypeptide(L)'
;FDDQTKMKVCDLIGDAIGCKHKINLDELDEWNDMDLRDPYNKHKGVLIPPRRRQLCFSRIVRGPANLRNLNEFKEEILKGAQSEGKFLGNYYKEKKDKEKKEHKDKEKALEAMKNSFYDYEYIIKGSDILENIQFKDIKRKLDKLLTKETNNNIQNAEDWWKVNNKSIWNAMLCGYKKSGNKIIDPSWCTIPTTEKTPQFLRWIKEWGTNVCIQKEKYKQNVKLECSDVPNNNLGSQESESTKCTSEIKKYQEWSRKRSIQWEAISERYKKYKRMDEFKNVKEPDANEYLKEHCSKCPCGFNDMKEISNNEDNEKETFNTIIEKVKIPAELE
;
A
#
# COMPACT_ATOMS: atom_id res chain seq x y z
N PHE A 1 16.86 -5.27 -18.50
CA PHE A 1 16.77 -3.95 -19.17
C PHE A 1 18.14 -3.57 -19.74
N ASP A 2 18.89 -4.56 -20.26
CA ASP A 2 20.34 -4.46 -20.51
C ASP A 2 20.69 -4.11 -21.95
N ASP A 3 19.76 -3.49 -22.65
CA ASP A 3 19.88 -3.12 -24.04
C ASP A 3 19.79 -1.60 -24.15
N GLN A 4 20.83 -0.97 -24.73
CA GLN A 4 20.89 0.47 -24.97
C GLN A 4 19.69 0.97 -25.80
N THR A 5 19.07 0.11 -26.64
CA THR A 5 17.86 0.47 -27.39
C THR A 5 16.63 0.60 -26.49
N LYS A 6 16.51 -0.19 -25.42
CA LYS A 6 15.42 -0.07 -24.42
C LYS A 6 15.61 1.14 -23.51
N MET A 7 16.85 1.58 -23.28
CA MET A 7 17.15 2.85 -22.59
C MET A 7 16.65 4.07 -23.37
N LYS A 8 16.80 4.10 -24.70
CA LYS A 8 16.24 5.18 -25.54
C LYS A 8 14.73 5.34 -25.37
N VAL A 9 14.00 4.24 -25.13
CA VAL A 9 12.54 4.28 -24.91
C VAL A 9 12.19 4.98 -23.58
N CYS A 10 13.01 4.83 -22.54
CA CYS A 10 12.80 5.53 -21.27
C CYS A 10 12.99 7.04 -21.40
N ASP A 11 13.89 7.50 -22.26
CA ASP A 11 14.21 8.93 -22.40
C ASP A 11 13.15 9.69 -23.20
N LEU A 12 12.33 8.99 -23.98
CA LEU A 12 11.21 9.56 -24.75
C LEU A 12 9.98 9.88 -23.90
N ILE A 13 9.87 9.30 -22.70
CA ILE A 13 8.73 9.54 -21.82
C ILE A 13 9.06 10.72 -20.89
N GLY A 14 8.34 11.82 -21.06
CA GLY A 14 8.42 12.99 -20.18
C GLY A 14 7.84 12.70 -18.78
N ASP A 15 8.15 13.55 -17.81
CA ASP A 15 7.50 13.47 -16.50
C ASP A 15 6.06 14.01 -16.57
N ALA A 16 5.12 13.33 -15.90
CA ALA A 16 3.77 13.84 -15.73
C ALA A 16 3.74 15.15 -14.94
N ILE A 17 2.98 16.12 -15.45
CA ILE A 17 2.84 17.43 -14.82
C ILE A 17 1.83 17.35 -13.66
N GLY A 18 2.20 17.93 -12.52
CA GLY A 18 1.35 18.00 -11.32
C GLY A 18 1.47 16.80 -10.38
N CYS A 19 2.41 15.89 -10.63
CA CYS A 19 2.79 14.88 -9.65
C CYS A 19 3.73 15.47 -8.60
N LYS A 20 3.45 15.20 -7.33
CA LYS A 20 4.21 15.71 -6.18
C LYS A 20 5.12 14.62 -5.63
N HIS A 21 6.12 15.04 -4.86
CA HIS A 21 6.90 14.12 -4.03
C HIS A 21 5.99 13.34 -3.08
N LYS A 22 6.32 12.07 -2.85
CA LYS A 22 5.59 11.23 -1.90
C LYS A 22 5.98 11.60 -0.47
N ILE A 23 5.02 11.56 0.42
CA ILE A 23 5.22 11.78 1.85
C ILE A 23 4.45 10.73 2.64
N ASN A 24 4.97 10.33 3.80
CA ASN A 24 4.26 9.51 4.78
C ASN A 24 3.59 8.23 4.21
N LEU A 25 4.23 7.52 3.26
CA LEU A 25 3.65 6.32 2.65
C LEU A 25 3.55 5.15 3.63
N ASP A 26 4.53 5.05 4.54
CA ASP A 26 4.60 4.00 5.56
C ASP A 26 3.83 4.36 6.85
N GLU A 27 3.23 5.55 6.91
CA GLU A 27 2.55 6.05 8.11
C GLU A 27 1.11 5.53 8.18
N LEU A 28 0.85 4.66 9.17
CA LEU A 28 -0.47 4.05 9.35
C LEU A 28 -1.56 5.08 9.72
N ASP A 29 -1.20 6.22 10.30
CA ASP A 29 -2.13 7.32 10.59
C ASP A 29 -2.67 8.02 9.32
N GLU A 30 -2.01 7.87 8.18
CA GLU A 30 -2.47 8.44 6.90
C GLU A 30 -3.51 7.56 6.18
N TRP A 31 -3.74 6.34 6.66
CA TRP A 31 -4.76 5.42 6.16
C TRP A 31 -6.13 5.84 6.66
N ASN A 32 -6.97 6.33 5.76
CA ASN A 32 -8.30 6.84 6.07
C ASN A 32 -9.27 6.68 4.89
N ASP A 33 -10.53 7.02 5.12
CA ASP A 33 -11.64 6.96 4.16
C ASP A 33 -12.09 8.34 3.68
N MET A 34 -11.27 9.38 3.90
CA MET A 34 -11.63 10.78 3.64
C MET A 34 -12.12 11.03 2.21
N ASP A 35 -11.45 10.38 1.25
CA ASP A 35 -11.75 10.54 -0.18
C ASP A 35 -12.89 9.61 -0.67
N LEU A 36 -13.46 8.79 0.24
CA LEU A 36 -14.57 7.87 0.01
C LEU A 36 -15.86 8.29 0.75
N ARG A 37 -15.88 9.48 1.34
CA ARG A 37 -17.04 9.99 2.09
C ARG A 37 -18.24 10.14 1.17
N ASP A 38 -19.21 9.25 1.38
CA ASP A 38 -20.50 9.21 0.73
C ASP A 38 -21.59 9.36 1.81
N PRO A 39 -22.71 10.05 1.56
CA PRO A 39 -23.77 10.27 2.55
C PRO A 39 -24.31 8.97 3.19
N TYR A 40 -24.18 7.83 2.50
CA TYR A 40 -24.73 6.54 2.92
C TYR A 40 -23.69 5.60 3.53
N ASN A 41 -22.46 6.07 3.78
CA ASN A 41 -21.37 5.26 4.35
C ASN A 41 -21.11 3.96 3.56
N LYS A 42 -21.38 3.96 2.24
CA LYS A 42 -21.25 2.79 1.35
C LYS A 42 -19.87 2.14 1.47
N HIS A 43 -18.82 2.93 1.73
CA HIS A 43 -17.43 2.50 1.81
C HIS A 43 -16.84 2.47 3.24
N LYS A 44 -17.64 2.66 4.31
CA LYS A 44 -17.17 2.58 5.70
C LYS A 44 -16.29 1.35 5.97
N GLY A 45 -15.06 1.53 6.44
CA GLY A 45 -14.11 0.44 6.68
C GLY A 45 -13.24 0.05 5.48
N VAL A 46 -13.37 0.76 4.36
CA VAL A 46 -12.32 0.80 3.33
C VAL A 46 -11.34 1.92 3.72
N LEU A 47 -10.12 1.55 4.09
CA LEU A 47 -9.05 2.51 4.32
C LEU A 47 -8.20 2.62 3.06
N ILE A 48 -8.05 3.84 2.55
CA ILE A 48 -7.31 4.10 1.31
C ILE A 48 -5.82 4.18 1.66
N PRO A 49 -4.95 3.41 0.97
CA PRO A 49 -3.51 3.53 1.15
C PRO A 49 -3.04 4.97 0.88
N PRO A 50 -2.13 5.54 1.70
CA PRO A 50 -1.53 6.85 1.47
C PRO A 50 -0.88 6.93 0.08
N ARG A 51 -0.29 5.82 -0.36
CA ARG A 51 0.25 5.64 -1.72
C ARG A 51 -0.81 5.82 -2.80
N ARG A 52 -1.99 5.17 -2.67
CA ARG A 52 -3.11 5.31 -3.63
C ARG A 52 -3.65 6.74 -3.64
N ARG A 53 -3.77 7.40 -2.49
CA ARG A 53 -4.20 8.82 -2.38
C ARG A 53 -3.23 9.76 -3.11
N GLN A 54 -1.95 9.43 -3.06
CA GLN A 54 -0.88 10.17 -3.71
C GLN A 54 -0.50 9.63 -5.11
N LEU A 55 -1.26 8.69 -5.66
CA LEU A 55 -0.96 8.05 -6.95
C LEU A 55 -0.79 9.13 -8.03
N CYS A 56 0.39 9.15 -8.65
CA CYS A 56 0.67 10.05 -9.75
C CYS A 56 -0.11 9.57 -10.96
N PHE A 57 -0.86 10.48 -11.55
CA PHE A 57 -1.48 10.35 -12.87
C PHE A 57 -1.20 11.64 -13.64
N SER A 58 -1.18 11.54 -14.97
CA SER A 58 -0.92 12.68 -15.84
C SER A 58 -2.09 13.66 -15.92
N ARG A 59 -1.98 14.71 -16.76
CA ARG A 59 -3.00 15.77 -16.86
C ARG A 59 -4.36 15.25 -17.30
N ILE A 60 -4.44 14.03 -17.82
CA ILE A 60 -5.67 13.35 -18.19
C ILE A 60 -6.71 13.30 -17.05
N VAL A 61 -6.31 13.35 -15.78
CA VAL A 61 -7.25 13.41 -14.63
C VAL A 61 -7.67 14.83 -14.22
N ARG A 62 -6.96 15.89 -14.68
CA ARG A 62 -7.09 17.26 -14.14
C ARG A 62 -7.68 18.31 -15.10
N GLY A 63 -8.10 17.93 -16.30
CA GLY A 63 -8.73 18.88 -17.22
C GLY A 63 -9.43 18.24 -18.41
N PRO A 64 -10.03 19.08 -19.28
CA PRO A 64 -10.46 18.67 -20.61
C PRO A 64 -9.20 18.43 -21.45
N ALA A 65 -8.51 17.33 -21.17
CA ALA A 65 -7.54 16.80 -22.11
C ALA A 65 -8.36 16.43 -23.35
N ASN A 66 -8.31 17.30 -24.36
CA ASN A 66 -8.81 17.03 -25.70
C ASN A 66 -7.88 15.99 -26.32
N LEU A 67 -7.90 14.77 -25.79
CA LEU A 67 -7.18 13.64 -26.35
C LEU A 67 -7.79 13.38 -27.72
N ARG A 68 -6.95 13.46 -28.73
CA ARG A 68 -7.37 13.32 -30.13
C ARG A 68 -7.42 11.86 -30.53
N ASN A 69 -6.59 11.03 -29.90
CA ASN A 69 -6.42 9.63 -30.26
C ASN A 69 -5.91 8.73 -29.11
N LEU A 70 -5.92 7.41 -29.33
CA LEU A 70 -5.45 6.38 -28.39
C LEU A 70 -3.94 6.48 -28.10
N ASN A 71 -3.14 6.98 -29.04
CA ASN A 71 -1.70 7.16 -28.83
C ASN A 71 -1.43 8.27 -27.81
N GLU A 72 -2.12 9.41 -27.92
CA GLU A 72 -2.06 10.49 -26.92
C GLU A 72 -2.54 10.02 -25.55
N PHE A 73 -3.63 9.25 -25.50
CA PHE A 73 -4.10 8.63 -24.25
C PHE A 73 -3.00 7.75 -23.63
N LYS A 74 -2.40 6.87 -24.43
CA LYS A 74 -1.31 5.99 -24.00
C LYS A 74 -0.13 6.80 -23.46
N GLU A 75 0.32 7.81 -24.20
CA GLU A 75 1.45 8.65 -23.80
C GLU A 75 1.21 9.29 -22.43
N GLU A 76 0.02 9.84 -22.20
CA GLU A 76 -0.36 10.42 -20.91
C GLU A 76 -0.36 9.37 -19.79
N ILE A 77 -0.83 8.15 -20.01
CA ILE A 77 -0.75 7.07 -19.01
C ILE A 77 0.71 6.72 -18.71
N LEU A 78 1.57 6.62 -19.73
CA LEU A 78 2.99 6.30 -19.55
C LEU A 78 3.76 7.38 -18.79
N LYS A 79 3.47 8.67 -19.05
CA LYS A 79 4.04 9.79 -18.27
C LYS A 79 3.68 9.69 -16.78
N GLY A 80 2.42 9.35 -16.49
CA GLY A 80 1.95 9.13 -15.12
C GLY A 80 2.71 7.99 -14.45
N ALA A 81 2.76 6.83 -15.12
CA ALA A 81 3.41 5.63 -14.60
C ALA A 81 4.91 5.83 -14.38
N GLN A 82 5.59 6.52 -15.29
CA GLN A 82 6.99 6.90 -15.11
C GLN A 82 7.18 7.79 -13.89
N SER A 83 6.40 8.87 -13.77
CA SER A 83 6.51 9.76 -12.62
C SER A 83 6.19 9.02 -11.32
N GLU A 84 5.23 8.08 -11.30
CA GLU A 84 4.95 7.23 -10.15
C GLU A 84 6.18 6.43 -9.73
N GLY A 85 6.80 5.70 -10.66
CA GLY A 85 8.01 4.95 -10.39
C GLY A 85 9.18 5.83 -9.92
N LYS A 86 9.33 7.03 -10.49
CA LYS A 86 10.35 8.01 -10.10
C LYS A 86 10.13 8.49 -8.66
N PHE A 87 8.92 8.88 -8.31
CA PHE A 87 8.63 9.43 -6.99
C PHE A 87 8.61 8.35 -5.90
N LEU A 88 8.17 7.13 -6.20
CA LEU A 88 8.33 5.98 -5.29
C LEU A 88 9.81 5.64 -5.09
N GLY A 89 10.59 5.60 -6.17
CA GLY A 89 12.04 5.38 -6.10
C GLY A 89 12.77 6.45 -5.31
N ASN A 90 12.34 7.72 -5.39
CA ASN A 90 12.87 8.81 -4.58
C ASN A 90 12.49 8.68 -3.10
N TYR A 91 11.27 8.23 -2.79
CA TYR A 91 10.78 8.12 -1.42
C TYR A 91 11.49 7.01 -0.65
N TYR A 92 11.62 5.83 -1.27
CA TYR A 92 12.35 4.70 -0.72
C TYR A 92 13.85 4.75 -1.06
N LYS A 93 14.37 5.90 -1.48
CA LYS A 93 15.80 6.06 -1.74
C LYS A 93 16.55 6.09 -0.42
N GLU A 94 17.67 5.39 -0.40
CA GLU A 94 18.55 5.24 0.75
C GLU A 94 18.87 6.57 1.46
N LYS A 95 18.69 6.58 2.78
CA LYS A 95 19.50 7.43 3.67
C LYS A 95 20.75 6.64 4.06
N LYS A 96 21.82 6.79 3.25
CA LYS A 96 23.28 6.51 3.39
C LYS A 96 23.86 5.45 4.36
N ASP A 97 23.10 4.71 5.15
CA ASP A 97 23.64 3.73 6.11
C ASP A 97 23.48 2.28 5.62
N LYS A 98 24.57 1.87 4.93
CA LYS A 98 25.22 0.55 4.74
C LYS A 98 24.34 -0.73 4.68
N GLU A 99 24.10 -1.16 3.44
CA GLU A 99 23.88 -2.53 2.91
C GLU A 99 22.64 -3.32 3.39
N LYS A 100 22.40 -3.51 4.70
CA LYS A 100 21.19 -4.24 5.16
C LYS A 100 19.90 -3.44 4.94
N LYS A 101 20.01 -2.11 4.89
CA LYS A 101 18.92 -1.19 4.63
C LYS A 101 18.57 -1.13 3.13
N GLU A 102 19.57 -1.28 2.27
CA GLU A 102 19.46 -1.20 0.80
C GLU A 102 18.50 -2.24 0.22
N HIS A 103 18.61 -3.52 0.63
CA HIS A 103 17.71 -4.57 0.14
C HIS A 103 16.25 -4.34 0.56
N LYS A 104 16.01 -3.95 1.82
CA LYS A 104 14.65 -3.70 2.34
C LYS A 104 13.98 -2.51 1.66
N ASP A 105 14.73 -1.45 1.40
CA ASP A 105 14.20 -0.23 0.76
C ASP A 105 13.87 -0.47 -0.73
N LYS A 106 14.71 -1.24 -1.44
CA LYS A 106 14.42 -1.70 -2.82
C LYS A 106 13.18 -2.57 -2.88
N GLU A 107 13.03 -3.51 -1.94
CA GLU A 107 11.86 -4.37 -1.85
C GLU A 107 10.57 -3.57 -1.57
N LYS A 108 10.62 -2.60 -0.64
CA LYS A 108 9.50 -1.68 -0.40
C LYS A 108 9.13 -0.87 -1.63
N ALA A 109 10.13 -0.34 -2.34
CA ALA A 109 9.90 0.39 -3.59
C ALA A 109 9.21 -0.49 -4.64
N LEU A 110 9.67 -1.73 -4.81
CA LEU A 110 9.06 -2.69 -5.73
C LEU A 110 7.60 -2.98 -5.37
N GLU A 111 7.31 -3.28 -4.10
CA GLU A 111 5.94 -3.57 -3.67
C GLU A 111 5.03 -2.36 -3.84
N ALA A 112 5.49 -1.16 -3.50
CA ALA A 112 4.73 0.06 -3.74
C ALA A 112 4.49 0.29 -5.25
N MET A 113 5.46 -0.01 -6.10
CA MET A 113 5.29 0.05 -7.56
C MET A 113 4.28 -1.00 -8.05
N LYS A 114 4.33 -2.24 -7.57
CA LYS A 114 3.34 -3.28 -7.91
C LYS A 114 1.92 -2.85 -7.50
N ASN A 115 1.75 -2.38 -6.25
CA ASN A 115 0.45 -1.92 -5.76
C ASN A 115 -0.08 -0.74 -6.60
N SER A 116 0.79 0.19 -7.00
CA SER A 116 0.42 1.29 -7.88
C SER A 116 0.07 0.81 -9.28
N PHE A 117 0.81 -0.15 -9.84
CA PHE A 117 0.51 -0.75 -11.14
C PHE A 117 -0.89 -1.40 -11.16
N TYR A 118 -1.27 -2.10 -10.09
CA TYR A 118 -2.61 -2.63 -9.94
C TYR A 118 -3.67 -1.53 -9.79
N ASP A 119 -3.39 -0.45 -9.06
CA ASP A 119 -4.35 0.66 -8.99
C ASP A 119 -4.55 1.32 -10.36
N TYR A 120 -3.50 1.43 -11.18
CA TYR A 120 -3.60 1.88 -12.58
C TYR A 120 -4.57 1.00 -13.38
N GLU A 121 -4.48 -0.34 -13.24
CA GLU A 121 -5.40 -1.27 -13.87
C GLU A 121 -6.86 -0.97 -13.51
N TYR A 122 -7.13 -0.83 -12.21
CA TYR A 122 -8.49 -0.58 -11.70
C TYR A 122 -9.03 0.77 -12.16
N ILE A 123 -8.18 1.80 -12.20
CA ILE A 123 -8.57 3.13 -12.70
C ILE A 123 -8.89 3.09 -14.20
N ILE A 124 -8.03 2.45 -15.00
CA ILE A 124 -8.18 2.39 -16.45
C ILE A 124 -9.43 1.58 -16.83
N LYS A 125 -9.67 0.45 -16.15
CA LYS A 125 -10.88 -0.38 -16.33
C LYS A 125 -12.12 0.24 -15.69
N GLY A 126 -11.96 1.28 -14.87
CA GLY A 126 -13.03 1.99 -14.16
C GLY A 126 -13.72 1.16 -13.08
N SER A 127 -12.99 0.22 -12.47
CA SER A 127 -13.42 -0.59 -11.33
C SER A 127 -12.74 -0.19 -10.01
N ASP A 128 -11.97 0.90 -10.00
CA ASP A 128 -11.30 1.43 -8.81
C ASP A 128 -12.32 1.83 -7.72
N ILE A 129 -12.05 1.39 -6.49
CA ILE A 129 -12.91 1.65 -5.33
C ILE A 129 -12.98 3.15 -5.04
N LEU A 130 -11.90 3.90 -5.31
CA LEU A 130 -11.90 5.36 -5.17
C LEU A 130 -12.66 5.99 -6.34
N GLU A 131 -13.97 6.05 -6.13
CA GLU A 131 -14.99 6.54 -7.03
C GLU A 131 -14.97 8.09 -7.23
N ASN A 132 -13.81 8.73 -7.17
CA ASN A 132 -13.70 10.17 -7.38
C ASN A 132 -13.95 10.55 -8.85
N ILE A 133 -14.51 11.74 -9.07
CA ILE A 133 -14.91 12.21 -10.42
C ILE A 133 -13.71 12.23 -11.39
N GLN A 134 -12.51 12.53 -10.88
CA GLN A 134 -11.30 12.66 -11.69
C GLN A 134 -10.84 11.33 -12.31
N PHE A 135 -10.86 10.24 -11.53
CA PHE A 135 -10.46 8.90 -12.01
C PHE A 135 -11.59 8.17 -12.73
N LYS A 136 -12.85 8.36 -12.32
CA LYS A 136 -14.03 7.83 -13.04
C LYS A 136 -14.07 8.23 -14.51
N ASP A 137 -13.55 9.42 -14.81
CA ASP A 137 -13.49 9.94 -16.17
C ASP A 137 -12.48 9.24 -17.08
N ILE A 138 -11.52 8.48 -16.54
CA ILE A 138 -10.48 7.82 -17.33
C ILE A 138 -11.05 6.75 -18.25
N LYS A 139 -11.83 5.80 -17.70
CA LYS A 139 -12.51 4.77 -18.48
C LYS A 139 -13.40 5.41 -19.55
N ARG A 140 -14.19 6.40 -19.16
CA ARG A 140 -15.09 7.14 -20.08
C ARG A 140 -14.34 7.81 -21.23
N LYS A 141 -13.16 8.41 -20.96
CA LYS A 141 -12.31 9.02 -22.00
C LYS A 141 -11.75 7.96 -22.94
N LEU A 142 -11.31 6.82 -22.40
CA LEU A 142 -10.81 5.69 -23.17
C LEU A 142 -11.90 5.10 -24.08
N ASP A 143 -13.08 4.78 -23.54
CA ASP A 143 -14.21 4.23 -24.29
C ASP A 143 -14.63 5.14 -25.46
N LYS A 144 -14.63 6.47 -25.25
CA LYS A 144 -14.91 7.45 -26.31
C LYS A 144 -13.88 7.41 -27.44
N LEU A 145 -12.60 7.20 -27.13
CA LEU A 145 -11.54 7.09 -28.13
C LEU A 145 -11.62 5.76 -28.88
N LEU A 146 -11.85 4.66 -28.17
CA LEU A 146 -12.05 3.33 -28.76
C LEU A 146 -13.22 3.27 -29.75
N THR A 147 -14.28 4.06 -29.50
CA THR A 147 -15.42 4.15 -30.42
C THR A 147 -15.06 4.94 -31.70
N LYS A 148 -14.16 5.93 -31.60
CA LYS A 148 -13.74 6.76 -32.73
C LYS A 148 -12.70 6.09 -33.61
N GLU A 149 -11.78 5.34 -33.01
CA GLU A 149 -10.73 4.61 -33.71
C GLU A 149 -11.17 3.16 -33.88
N THR A 150 -11.67 2.82 -35.06
CA THR A 150 -12.05 1.45 -35.40
C THR A 150 -10.81 0.56 -35.35
N ASN A 151 -10.62 -0.15 -34.23
CA ASN A 151 -9.54 -1.11 -34.04
C ASN A 151 -10.14 -2.47 -33.70
N ASN A 152 -10.12 -3.39 -34.67
CA ASN A 152 -10.79 -4.69 -34.54
C ASN A 152 -10.29 -5.54 -33.35
N ASN A 153 -9.10 -5.27 -32.82
CA ASN A 153 -8.47 -6.04 -31.74
C ASN A 153 -8.56 -5.38 -30.35
N ILE A 154 -9.01 -4.12 -30.24
CA ILE A 154 -9.11 -3.41 -28.96
C ILE A 154 -10.50 -2.78 -28.87
N GLN A 155 -11.41 -3.48 -28.19
CA GLN A 155 -12.83 -3.09 -28.17
C GLN A 155 -13.26 -2.39 -26.87
N ASN A 156 -12.53 -2.60 -25.79
CA ASN A 156 -12.85 -2.10 -24.46
C ASN A 156 -11.59 -1.76 -23.65
N ALA A 157 -11.78 -1.19 -22.47
CA ALA A 157 -10.71 -0.82 -21.56
C ALA A 157 -9.87 -2.03 -21.09
N GLU A 158 -10.47 -3.21 -20.96
CA GLU A 158 -9.81 -4.44 -20.57
C GLU A 158 -8.81 -4.91 -21.63
N ASP A 159 -9.21 -4.89 -22.89
CA ASP A 159 -8.36 -5.24 -24.03
C ASP A 159 -7.26 -4.20 -24.21
N TRP A 160 -7.58 -2.92 -24.04
CA TRP A 160 -6.58 -1.86 -24.06
C TRP A 160 -5.54 -2.05 -22.95
N TRP A 161 -5.95 -2.40 -21.72
CA TRP A 161 -5.04 -2.70 -20.63
C TRP A 161 -4.14 -3.89 -20.97
N LYS A 162 -4.70 -5.03 -21.45
CA LYS A 162 -3.92 -6.22 -21.81
C LYS A 162 -2.82 -5.92 -22.84
N VAL A 163 -3.12 -5.06 -23.82
CA VAL A 163 -2.15 -4.66 -24.85
C VAL A 163 -1.05 -3.74 -24.30
N ASN A 164 -1.38 -2.89 -23.32
CA ASN A 164 -0.50 -1.81 -22.89
C ASN A 164 0.16 -2.01 -21.51
N ASN A 165 -0.28 -2.98 -20.70
CA ASN A 165 0.18 -3.19 -19.32
C ASN A 165 1.71 -3.34 -19.23
N LYS A 166 2.35 -4.03 -20.19
CA LYS A 166 3.80 -4.17 -20.28
C LYS A 166 4.50 -2.83 -20.46
N SER A 167 3.93 -1.96 -21.30
CA SER A 167 4.48 -0.62 -21.52
C SER A 167 4.35 0.24 -20.26
N ILE A 168 3.23 0.12 -19.55
CA ILE A 168 2.98 0.84 -18.29
C ILE A 168 3.97 0.41 -17.21
N TRP A 169 4.15 -0.91 -17.02
CA TRP A 169 5.14 -1.42 -16.07
C TRP A 169 6.56 -0.98 -16.42
N ASN A 170 6.94 -1.08 -17.69
CA ASN A 170 8.23 -0.60 -18.16
C ASN A 170 8.44 0.89 -17.91
N ALA A 171 7.41 1.72 -18.08
CA ALA A 171 7.48 3.15 -17.77
C ALA A 171 7.73 3.38 -16.28
N MET A 172 7.09 2.63 -15.38
CA MET A 172 7.37 2.71 -13.94
C MET A 172 8.82 2.33 -13.63
N LEU A 173 9.36 1.29 -14.27
CA LEU A 173 10.78 0.90 -14.13
C LEU A 173 11.73 1.98 -14.66
N CYS A 174 11.41 2.61 -15.80
CA CYS A 174 12.15 3.77 -16.31
C CYS A 174 12.17 4.91 -15.28
N GLY A 175 11.02 5.20 -14.67
CA GLY A 175 10.87 6.18 -13.61
C GLY A 175 11.75 5.88 -12.40
N TYR A 176 11.66 4.65 -11.90
CA TYR A 176 12.49 4.17 -10.80
C TYR A 176 13.98 4.35 -11.12
N LYS A 177 14.44 4.02 -12.34
CA LYS A 177 15.82 4.30 -12.75
C LYS A 177 16.18 5.78 -12.70
N LYS A 178 15.27 6.66 -13.16
CA LYS A 178 15.42 8.13 -13.13
C LYS A 178 15.45 8.73 -11.72
N SER A 179 15.04 7.99 -10.68
CA SER A 179 15.22 8.40 -9.27
C SER A 179 16.68 8.33 -8.78
N GLY A 180 17.58 7.79 -9.61
CA GLY A 180 18.98 7.54 -9.29
C GLY A 180 19.29 6.10 -8.91
N ASN A 181 18.28 5.22 -8.85
CA ASN A 181 18.42 3.78 -8.66
C ASN A 181 18.83 3.11 -9.98
N LYS A 182 20.11 3.13 -10.31
CA LYS A 182 20.62 2.76 -11.65
C LYS A 182 20.49 1.26 -11.98
N ILE A 183 20.52 0.40 -10.97
CA ILE A 183 20.50 -1.05 -11.11
C ILE A 183 19.08 -1.53 -10.79
N ILE A 184 18.44 -2.16 -11.78
CA ILE A 184 17.15 -2.83 -11.63
C ILE A 184 17.44 -4.32 -11.72
N ASP A 185 17.03 -5.07 -10.71
CA ASP A 185 17.12 -6.53 -10.73
C ASP A 185 16.33 -7.08 -11.93
N PRO A 186 16.92 -7.97 -12.75
CA PRO A 186 16.24 -8.55 -13.91
C PRO A 186 14.88 -9.18 -13.58
N SER A 187 14.68 -9.70 -12.36
CA SER A 187 13.40 -10.24 -11.89
C SER A 187 12.27 -9.21 -11.90
N TRP A 188 12.56 -7.91 -11.79
CA TRP A 188 11.56 -6.84 -11.87
C TRP A 188 11.04 -6.64 -13.29
N CYS A 189 11.71 -7.18 -14.31
CA CYS A 189 11.26 -7.09 -15.70
C CYS A 189 10.04 -7.96 -15.99
N THR A 190 9.73 -8.91 -15.09
CA THR A 190 8.50 -9.68 -15.14
C THR A 190 7.35 -8.78 -14.71
N ILE A 191 6.32 -8.68 -15.56
CA ILE A 191 5.13 -7.88 -15.26
C ILE A 191 4.48 -8.47 -14.00
N PRO A 192 4.09 -7.63 -13.02
CA PRO A 192 3.34 -8.10 -11.87
C PRO A 192 2.13 -8.90 -12.34
N THR A 193 1.92 -10.09 -11.76
CA THR A 193 0.87 -11.00 -12.21
C THR A 193 -0.47 -10.30 -12.14
N THR A 194 -1.28 -10.41 -13.21
CA THR A 194 -2.66 -9.90 -13.22
C THR A 194 -3.57 -10.84 -12.41
N GLU A 195 -3.13 -11.27 -11.23
CA GLU A 195 -3.96 -12.04 -10.32
C GLU A 195 -5.23 -11.24 -10.05
N LYS A 196 -6.38 -11.90 -10.22
CA LYS A 196 -7.72 -11.33 -10.04
C LYS A 196 -8.05 -11.05 -8.58
N THR A 197 -7.05 -10.75 -7.75
CA THR A 197 -7.25 -10.35 -6.36
C THR A 197 -8.09 -9.06 -6.37
N PRO A 198 -9.20 -8.98 -5.64
CA PRO A 198 -9.95 -7.73 -5.50
C PRO A 198 -9.09 -6.60 -4.93
N GLN A 199 -9.32 -5.36 -5.35
CA GLN A 199 -8.49 -4.20 -4.94
C GLN A 199 -8.46 -4.01 -3.43
N PHE A 200 -9.60 -4.19 -2.77
CA PHE A 200 -9.69 -4.13 -1.32
C PHE A 200 -8.73 -5.11 -0.63
N LEU A 201 -8.59 -6.34 -1.13
CA LEU A 201 -7.68 -7.31 -0.54
C LEU A 201 -6.21 -6.94 -0.74
N ARG A 202 -5.85 -6.32 -1.87
CA ARG A 202 -4.50 -5.77 -2.05
C ARG A 202 -4.21 -4.64 -1.07
N TRP A 203 -5.17 -3.75 -0.84
CA TRP A 203 -5.01 -2.68 0.16
C TRP A 203 -4.90 -3.24 1.58
N ILE A 204 -5.64 -4.30 1.92
CA ILE A 204 -5.49 -4.98 3.22
C ILE A 204 -4.11 -5.61 3.37
N LYS A 205 -3.56 -6.24 2.32
CA LYS A 205 -2.18 -6.77 2.36
C LYS A 205 -1.14 -5.66 2.54
N GLU A 206 -1.31 -4.54 1.85
CA GLU A 206 -0.43 -3.36 1.98
C GLU A 206 -0.52 -2.78 3.41
N TRP A 207 -1.72 -2.66 3.97
CA TRP A 207 -1.93 -2.23 5.37
C TRP A 207 -1.32 -3.23 6.37
N GLY A 208 -1.61 -4.52 6.21
CA GLY A 208 -1.16 -5.59 7.09
C GLY A 208 0.36 -5.70 7.14
N THR A 209 1.03 -5.54 5.99
CA THR A 209 2.50 -5.51 5.91
C THR A 209 3.06 -4.36 6.75
N ASN A 210 2.49 -3.15 6.62
CA ASN A 210 2.94 -1.99 7.39
C ASN A 210 2.64 -2.14 8.89
N VAL A 211 1.49 -2.70 9.26
CA VAL A 211 1.13 -3.00 10.65
C VAL A 211 2.13 -3.98 11.25
N CYS A 212 2.43 -5.10 10.62
CA CYS A 212 3.37 -6.07 11.18
C CYS A 212 4.79 -5.50 11.33
N ILE A 213 5.26 -4.71 10.35
CA ILE A 213 6.55 -4.01 10.45
C ILE A 213 6.57 -3.06 11.65
N GLN A 214 5.54 -2.22 11.82
CA GLN A 214 5.48 -1.29 12.94
C GLN A 214 5.30 -2.00 14.29
N LYS A 215 4.43 -3.01 14.35
CA LYS A 215 4.18 -3.83 15.53
C LYS A 215 5.47 -4.44 16.07
N GLU A 216 6.25 -5.06 15.19
CA GLU A 216 7.51 -5.69 15.57
C GLU A 216 8.51 -4.66 16.10
N LYS A 217 8.55 -3.44 15.54
CA LYS A 217 9.37 -2.35 16.08
C LYS A 217 8.94 -1.95 17.49
N TYR A 218 7.65 -1.83 17.76
CA TYR A 218 7.16 -1.55 19.12
C TYR A 218 7.48 -2.68 20.10
N LYS A 219 7.29 -3.95 19.68
CA LYS A 219 7.66 -5.11 20.50
C LYS A 219 9.15 -5.12 20.83
N GLN A 220 10.01 -4.81 19.87
CA GLN A 220 11.46 -4.72 20.09
C GLN A 220 11.83 -3.59 21.06
N ASN A 221 11.24 -2.41 20.90
CA ASN A 221 11.47 -1.30 21.83
C ASN A 221 11.06 -1.66 23.26
N VAL A 222 9.89 -2.25 23.45
CA VAL A 222 9.42 -2.70 24.78
C VAL A 222 10.36 -3.75 25.35
N LYS A 223 10.78 -4.76 24.56
CA LYS A 223 11.76 -5.77 25.01
C LYS A 223 13.08 -5.17 25.48
N LEU A 224 13.58 -4.17 24.75
CA LEU A 224 14.85 -3.53 25.05
C LEU A 224 14.79 -2.65 26.29
N GLU A 225 13.74 -1.82 26.42
CA GLU A 225 13.64 -0.88 27.53
C GLU A 225 13.07 -1.51 28.82
N CYS A 226 12.47 -2.71 28.72
CA CYS A 226 11.93 -3.46 29.87
C CYS A 226 12.74 -4.70 30.25
N SER A 227 13.92 -4.94 29.66
CA SER A 227 14.72 -6.16 29.91
C SER A 227 15.12 -6.33 31.38
N ASP A 228 15.41 -5.23 32.05
CA ASP A 228 15.94 -5.20 33.42
C ASP A 228 14.86 -4.88 34.46
N VAL A 229 13.59 -4.72 34.04
CA VAL A 229 12.46 -4.46 34.94
C VAL A 229 11.87 -5.82 35.38
N PRO A 230 11.98 -6.20 36.66
CA PRO A 230 11.34 -7.42 37.14
C PRO A 230 9.83 -7.28 36.97
N ASN A 231 9.15 -8.34 36.49
CA ASN A 231 7.69 -8.41 36.25
C ASN A 231 6.80 -7.93 37.44
N ASN A 232 7.37 -7.74 38.64
CA ASN A 232 6.64 -7.29 39.83
C ASN A 232 7.04 -5.89 40.34
N ASN A 233 8.00 -5.21 39.72
CA ASN A 233 8.68 -4.01 40.24
C ASN A 233 8.52 -2.74 39.39
N LEU A 234 7.40 -2.60 38.69
CA LEU A 234 7.02 -1.36 37.98
C LEU A 234 6.93 -0.09 38.86
N GLY A 235 7.21 -0.18 40.17
CA GLY A 235 7.16 0.95 41.11
C GLY A 235 8.43 1.21 41.94
N SER A 236 9.55 0.49 41.77
CA SER A 236 10.69 0.57 42.72
C SER A 236 12.05 1.02 42.17
N GLN A 237 12.17 1.31 40.87
CA GLN A 237 13.36 1.96 40.28
C GLN A 237 12.98 3.12 39.36
N GLU A 238 13.22 4.35 39.81
CA GLU A 238 12.62 5.59 39.29
C GLU A 238 13.02 6.01 37.85
N SER A 239 14.04 5.42 37.22
CA SER A 239 14.44 5.83 35.86
C SER A 239 14.25 4.74 34.79
N GLU A 240 14.58 3.48 35.10
CA GLU A 240 14.40 2.33 34.20
C GLU A 240 12.92 1.93 34.09
N SER A 241 12.18 1.96 35.21
CA SER A 241 10.72 1.77 35.18
C SER A 241 10.02 2.83 34.33
N THR A 242 10.53 4.06 34.31
CA THR A 242 9.93 5.17 33.53
C THR A 242 10.11 4.99 32.03
N LYS A 243 11.28 4.51 31.55
CA LYS A 243 11.51 4.23 30.13
C LYS A 243 10.65 3.07 29.64
N CYS A 244 10.65 1.95 30.39
CA CYS A 244 9.79 0.80 30.10
C CYS A 244 8.30 1.21 30.04
N THR A 245 7.82 1.93 31.07
CA THR A 245 6.45 2.45 31.12
C THR A 245 6.14 3.34 29.92
N SER A 246 7.08 4.19 29.50
CA SER A 246 6.92 5.06 28.33
C SER A 246 6.75 4.27 27.03
N GLU A 247 7.60 3.27 26.77
CA GLU A 247 7.48 2.44 25.56
C GLU A 247 6.20 1.59 25.57
N ILE A 248 5.79 1.07 26.73
CA ILE A 248 4.50 0.38 26.88
C ILE A 248 3.34 1.31 26.51
N LYS A 249 3.30 2.53 27.05
CA LYS A 249 2.25 3.52 26.73
C LYS A 249 2.21 3.85 25.24
N LYS A 250 3.37 4.02 24.60
CA LYS A 250 3.45 4.23 23.14
C LYS A 250 2.90 3.03 22.37
N TYR A 251 3.20 1.80 22.79
CA TYR A 251 2.69 0.59 22.14
C TYR A 251 1.18 0.45 22.32
N GLN A 252 0.64 0.77 23.51
CA GLN A 252 -0.80 0.80 23.77
C GLN A 252 -1.52 1.82 22.90
N GLU A 253 -1.03 3.06 22.84
CA GLU A 253 -1.62 4.12 22.01
C GLU A 253 -1.61 3.75 20.52
N TRP A 254 -0.50 3.20 20.03
CA TRP A 254 -0.39 2.69 18.68
C TRP A 254 -1.40 1.56 18.41
N SER A 255 -1.47 0.58 19.31
CA SER A 255 -2.37 -0.59 19.22
C SER A 255 -3.83 -0.15 19.24
N ARG A 256 -4.20 0.83 20.08
CA ARG A 256 -5.54 1.41 20.13
C ARG A 256 -5.96 2.03 18.80
N LYS A 257 -5.08 2.81 18.18
CA LYS A 257 -5.39 3.40 16.87
C LYS A 257 -5.52 2.31 15.79
N ARG A 258 -4.67 1.28 15.82
CA ARG A 258 -4.69 0.20 14.83
C ARG A 258 -5.86 -0.76 15.02
N SER A 259 -6.29 -1.00 16.26
CA SER A 259 -7.45 -1.86 16.55
C SER A 259 -8.73 -1.26 15.97
N ILE A 260 -8.91 0.07 16.05
CA ILE A 260 -10.02 0.78 15.40
C ILE A 260 -9.98 0.61 13.87
N GLN A 261 -8.82 0.76 13.25
CA GLN A 261 -8.66 0.53 11.81
C GLN A 261 -8.98 -0.92 11.44
N TRP A 262 -8.46 -1.87 12.22
CA TRP A 262 -8.64 -3.30 11.99
C TRP A 262 -10.08 -3.74 12.12
N GLU A 263 -10.81 -3.23 13.11
CA GLU A 263 -12.23 -3.51 13.31
C GLU A 263 -13.02 -3.05 12.07
N ALA A 264 -12.77 -1.83 11.60
CA ALA A 264 -13.44 -1.30 10.42
C ALA A 264 -13.12 -2.12 9.14
N ILE A 265 -11.85 -2.50 8.94
CA ILE A 265 -11.43 -3.38 7.84
C ILE A 265 -12.11 -4.74 7.93
N SER A 266 -12.13 -5.35 9.12
CA SER A 266 -12.69 -6.68 9.36
C SER A 266 -14.19 -6.73 9.12
N GLU A 267 -14.92 -5.70 9.56
CA GLU A 267 -16.35 -5.56 9.25
C GLU A 267 -16.58 -5.43 7.73
N ARG A 268 -15.76 -4.63 7.05
CA ARG A 268 -15.87 -4.43 5.60
C ARG A 268 -15.56 -5.70 4.82
N TYR A 269 -14.54 -6.46 5.23
CA TYR A 269 -14.21 -7.75 4.65
C TYR A 269 -15.40 -8.71 4.69
N LYS A 270 -16.07 -8.85 5.85
CA LYS A 270 -17.26 -9.70 6.00
C LYS A 270 -18.39 -9.28 5.06
N LYS A 271 -18.55 -7.98 4.79
CA LYS A 271 -19.54 -7.47 3.82
C LYS A 271 -19.15 -7.79 2.38
N TYR A 272 -17.90 -7.52 2.00
CA TYR A 272 -17.41 -7.75 0.64
C TYR A 272 -17.34 -9.23 0.28
N LYS A 273 -17.06 -10.13 1.23
CA LYS A 273 -17.10 -11.59 1.02
C LYS A 273 -18.45 -12.10 0.48
N ARG A 274 -19.54 -11.37 0.69
CA ARG A 274 -20.88 -11.70 0.18
C ARG A 274 -21.13 -11.24 -1.27
N MET A 275 -20.19 -10.49 -1.86
CA MET A 275 -20.28 -9.97 -3.22
C MET A 275 -19.66 -10.93 -4.23
N ASP A 276 -20.15 -10.92 -5.46
CA ASP A 276 -19.69 -11.82 -6.53
C ASP A 276 -18.20 -11.71 -6.83
N GLU A 277 -17.60 -10.51 -6.68
CA GLU A 277 -16.16 -10.29 -6.88
C GLU A 277 -15.30 -11.11 -5.89
N PHE A 278 -15.86 -11.44 -4.72
CA PHE A 278 -15.16 -12.15 -3.64
C PHE A 278 -15.58 -13.61 -3.49
N LYS A 279 -16.42 -14.15 -4.38
CA LYS A 279 -16.94 -15.52 -4.27
C LYS A 279 -15.86 -16.62 -4.22
N ASN A 280 -14.67 -16.32 -4.76
CA ASN A 280 -13.53 -17.24 -4.77
C ASN A 280 -12.62 -17.10 -3.53
N VAL A 281 -12.90 -16.15 -2.64
CA VAL A 281 -12.13 -15.90 -1.41
C VAL A 281 -12.66 -16.85 -0.34
N LYS A 282 -11.86 -17.85 0.03
CA LYS A 282 -12.30 -18.95 0.90
C LYS A 282 -12.25 -18.55 2.36
N GLU A 283 -11.31 -17.70 2.74
CA GLU A 283 -10.92 -17.40 4.10
C GLU A 283 -12.05 -16.64 4.83
N PRO A 284 -12.58 -17.16 5.95
CA PRO A 284 -13.79 -16.67 6.61
C PRO A 284 -13.68 -15.23 7.09
N ASP A 285 -12.48 -14.78 7.47
CA ASP A 285 -12.21 -13.42 7.90
C ASP A 285 -10.88 -12.86 7.37
N ALA A 286 -10.66 -11.57 7.63
CA ALA A 286 -9.49 -10.86 7.14
C ALA A 286 -8.18 -11.31 7.79
N ASN A 287 -8.22 -11.85 9.02
CA ASN A 287 -7.05 -12.36 9.72
C ASN A 287 -6.56 -13.64 9.04
N GLU A 288 -7.46 -14.60 8.81
CA GLU A 288 -7.14 -15.83 8.08
C GLU A 288 -6.67 -15.54 6.65
N TYR A 289 -7.31 -14.57 5.98
CA TYR A 289 -6.86 -14.12 4.66
C TYR A 289 -5.42 -13.61 4.66
N LEU A 290 -5.06 -12.74 5.62
CA LEU A 290 -3.70 -12.22 5.72
C LEU A 290 -2.70 -13.32 6.09
N LYS A 291 -3.05 -14.25 6.99
CA LYS A 291 -2.19 -15.38 7.36
C LYS A 291 -1.87 -16.28 6.17
N GLU A 292 -2.84 -16.57 5.32
CA GLU A 292 -2.64 -17.45 4.15
C GLU A 292 -2.01 -16.74 2.96
N HIS A 293 -2.38 -15.48 2.70
CA HIS A 293 -2.07 -14.79 1.44
C HIS A 293 -1.04 -13.65 1.56
N CYS A 294 -0.55 -13.35 2.76
CA CYS A 294 0.46 -12.32 2.99
C CYS A 294 1.65 -12.88 3.78
N SER A 295 2.64 -13.43 3.07
CA SER A 295 3.90 -13.88 3.68
C SER A 295 4.69 -12.78 4.40
N LYS A 296 4.43 -11.51 4.06
CA LYS A 296 5.02 -10.31 4.70
C LYS A 296 4.19 -9.79 5.88
N CYS A 297 3.11 -10.47 6.25
CA CYS A 297 2.25 -10.14 7.37
C CYS A 297 2.30 -11.22 8.48
N PRO A 298 3.49 -11.65 8.98
CA PRO A 298 3.57 -12.71 9.98
C PRO A 298 3.26 -12.15 11.37
N CYS A 299 2.07 -11.57 11.59
CA CYS A 299 1.67 -11.09 12.92
C CYS A 299 0.16 -11.23 13.14
N GLY A 300 -0.23 -11.30 14.41
CA GLY A 300 -1.63 -11.27 14.81
C GLY A 300 -2.19 -9.85 14.73
N PHE A 301 -3.45 -9.72 14.32
CA PHE A 301 -4.14 -8.43 14.26
C PHE A 301 -5.17 -8.25 15.39
N ASN A 302 -5.69 -9.36 15.92
CA ASN A 302 -6.77 -9.33 16.92
C ASN A 302 -6.29 -8.95 18.33
N ASP A 303 -5.04 -9.25 18.65
CA ASP A 303 -4.43 -8.96 19.95
C ASP A 303 -4.18 -7.47 20.19
N MET A 304 -4.20 -6.64 19.13
CA MET A 304 -4.11 -5.18 19.25
C MET A 304 -5.24 -4.59 20.10
N LYS A 305 -6.42 -5.21 20.10
CA LYS A 305 -7.54 -4.80 20.96
C LYS A 305 -7.22 -5.07 22.44
N GLU A 306 -6.67 -6.24 22.74
CA GLU A 306 -6.28 -6.63 24.10
C GLU A 306 -5.15 -5.73 24.62
N ILE A 307 -4.16 -5.39 23.78
CA ILE A 307 -3.08 -4.46 24.15
C ILE A 307 -3.60 -3.04 24.38
N SER A 308 -4.68 -2.65 23.70
CA SER A 308 -5.27 -1.31 23.82
C SER A 308 -6.14 -1.11 25.07
N ASN A 309 -6.53 -2.20 25.75
CA ASN A 309 -7.39 -2.12 26.92
C ASN A 309 -6.59 -1.58 28.12
N ASN A 310 -7.15 -0.56 28.77
CA ASN A 310 -6.75 -0.11 30.09
C ASN A 310 -7.84 -0.59 31.05
N GLU A 311 -7.73 -1.80 31.56
CA GLU A 311 -8.55 -2.19 32.72
C GLU A 311 -8.06 -1.40 33.95
N ASP A 312 -8.87 -1.33 35.01
CA ASP A 312 -8.64 -0.50 36.22
C ASP A 312 -7.29 -0.76 36.93
N ASN A 313 -6.51 -1.76 36.47
CA ASN A 313 -5.19 -2.13 36.97
C ASN A 313 -4.08 -1.90 35.91
N GLU A 314 -3.47 -0.71 35.91
CA GLU A 314 -2.36 -0.32 35.01
C GLU A 314 -1.17 -1.29 35.10
N LYS A 315 -0.87 -1.81 36.31
CA LYS A 315 0.26 -2.72 36.53
C LYS A 315 0.05 -4.09 35.88
N GLU A 316 -1.15 -4.64 35.99
CA GLU A 316 -1.50 -5.93 35.37
C GLU A 316 -1.55 -5.83 33.84
N THR A 317 -2.05 -4.70 33.32
CA THR A 317 -2.03 -4.40 31.88
C THR A 317 -0.60 -4.38 31.34
N PHE A 318 0.33 -3.71 32.05
CA PHE A 318 1.73 -3.65 31.62
C PHE A 318 2.43 -5.01 31.68
N ASN A 319 2.18 -5.80 32.72
CA ASN A 319 2.70 -7.17 32.81
C ASN A 319 2.19 -8.03 31.66
N THR A 320 0.92 -7.90 31.29
CA THR A 320 0.33 -8.60 30.15
C THR A 320 1.03 -8.21 28.84
N ILE A 321 1.33 -6.93 28.64
CA ILE A 321 2.05 -6.46 27.46
C ILE A 321 3.48 -7.01 27.43
N ILE A 322 4.18 -7.02 28.58
CA ILE A 322 5.53 -7.59 28.70
C ILE A 322 5.54 -9.08 28.30
N GLU A 323 4.53 -9.86 28.70
CA GLU A 323 4.42 -11.26 28.29
C GLU A 323 4.08 -11.39 26.80
N LYS A 324 3.15 -10.58 26.29
CA LYS A 324 2.76 -10.61 24.87
C LYS A 324 3.89 -10.26 23.93
N VAL A 325 4.75 -9.28 24.25
CA VAL A 325 5.85 -8.92 23.35
C VAL A 325 6.82 -10.10 23.14
N LYS A 326 6.94 -11.02 24.10
CA LYS A 326 7.81 -12.21 24.02
C LYS A 326 7.31 -13.23 23.00
N ILE A 327 6.01 -13.25 22.66
CA ILE A 327 5.43 -14.18 21.69
C ILE A 327 6.04 -13.88 20.30
N PRO A 328 6.64 -14.86 19.60
CA PRO A 328 7.06 -14.70 18.21
C PRO A 328 5.90 -14.34 17.30
N ALA A 329 6.13 -13.51 16.29
CA ALA A 329 5.06 -12.97 15.45
C ALA A 329 4.34 -14.09 14.65
N GLU A 330 5.05 -15.19 14.37
CA GLU A 330 4.52 -16.40 13.73
C GLU A 330 3.56 -17.22 14.61
N LEU A 331 3.56 -16.98 15.93
CA LEU A 331 2.73 -17.68 16.91
C LEU A 331 1.54 -16.85 17.42
N GLU A 332 1.36 -15.64 16.88
CA GLU A 332 0.19 -14.78 17.09
C GLU A 332 -0.95 -15.12 16.10
#